data_AF-A0A1F4G5R0-F1
#
_entry.id   AF-A0A1F4G5R0-F1
#
_cell.length_a   1.000
_cell.length_b   1.000
_cell.length_c   1.000
_cell.angle_alpha   90.00
_cell.angle_beta   90.00
_cell.angle_gamma   90.00
#
_symmetry.space_group_name_H-M   'P 1'
#
loop_
_entity.id
_entity.type
_entity.pdbx_description
1 polymer ?
#
loop_
_entity_poly.entity_id
_entity_poly.type
_entity_poly.pdbx_seq_one_letter_code
_entity_poly.pdbx_strand_id
1 'polypeptide(L)'
;MSTLDFTLTRDAHGRLNLTTADGTVHEGVVPVRAFPISAPDGGLSLVSADGHELRWIERLADLPAGVRQAIDAELAVREFTPMIRRIVEVSTFSTPSTWTVDTDRGRTDLVLKSEDDIRRLGNGRLLISTAQGLQFGVAQVSELDRHSRKLLERFL
;
A
#
# COMPACT_ATOMS: atom_id res chain seq x y z
N MET A 1 -17.69 3.32 -23.40
CA MET A 1 -16.53 2.40 -23.30
C MET A 1 -15.29 3.22 -23.60
N SER A 2 -14.54 3.66 -22.59
CA SER A 2 -13.28 4.36 -22.84
C SER A 2 -12.32 3.40 -23.53
N THR A 3 -12.06 3.65 -24.81
CA THR A 3 -11.03 2.95 -25.56
C THR A 3 -9.69 3.34 -24.97
N LEU A 4 -9.06 2.41 -24.27
CA LEU A 4 -7.69 2.59 -23.82
C LEU A 4 -6.78 2.60 -25.04
N ASP A 5 -5.87 3.55 -25.08
CA ASP A 5 -4.81 3.70 -26.07
C ASP A 5 -3.53 2.94 -25.66
N PHE A 6 -3.68 1.95 -24.78
CA PHE A 6 -2.64 1.03 -24.35
C PHE A 6 -3.22 -0.31 -23.89
N THR A 7 -2.36 -1.32 -23.81
CA THR A 7 -2.68 -2.63 -23.23
C THR A 7 -1.62 -3.04 -22.22
N LEU A 8 -2.01 -3.88 -21.25
CA LEU A 8 -1.13 -4.45 -20.25
C LEU A 8 -1.11 -5.97 -20.38
N THR A 9 0.09 -6.55 -20.35
CA THR A 9 0.28 -8.00 -20.39
C THR A 9 1.35 -8.41 -19.38
N ARG A 10 1.28 -9.65 -18.90
CA ARG A 10 2.30 -10.21 -18.02
C ARG A 10 3.16 -11.19 -18.81
N ASP A 11 4.48 -11.05 -18.74
CA ASP A 11 5.40 -11.96 -19.42
C ASP A 11 5.64 -13.25 -18.60
N ALA A 12 6.38 -14.20 -19.19
CA ALA A 12 6.73 -15.46 -18.56
C ALA A 12 7.62 -15.30 -17.30
N HIS A 13 8.25 -14.15 -17.12
CA HIS A 13 9.06 -13.79 -15.96
C HIS A 13 8.24 -13.07 -14.88
N GLY A 14 6.93 -12.91 -15.08
CA GLY A 14 6.03 -12.24 -14.14
C GLY A 14 6.08 -10.71 -14.20
N ARG A 15 6.80 -10.12 -15.17
CA ARG A 15 6.87 -8.66 -15.33
C ARG A 15 5.64 -8.14 -16.05
N LEU A 16 5.17 -6.96 -15.64
CA LEU A 16 4.09 -6.24 -16.31
C LEU A 16 4.66 -5.43 -17.49
N ASN A 17 4.11 -5.60 -18.68
CA ASN A 17 4.53 -4.92 -19.90
C ASN A 17 3.40 -4.04 -20.42
N LEU A 18 3.75 -2.83 -20.85
CA LEU A 18 2.83 -1.85 -21.45
C LEU A 18 3.06 -1.80 -22.95
N THR A 19 2.01 -1.99 -23.74
CA THR A 19 2.03 -1.72 -25.18
C THR A 19 1.20 -0.49 -25.47
N THR A 20 1.82 0.56 -26.02
CA THR A 20 1.16 1.82 -26.39
C THR A 20 0.48 1.72 -27.76
N ALA A 21 -0.38 2.69 -28.09
CA ALA A 21 -1.15 2.70 -29.35
C ALA A 21 -0.32 2.68 -30.63
N ASP A 22 0.92 3.16 -30.59
CA ASP A 22 1.89 3.11 -31.69
C ASP A 22 2.57 1.73 -31.85
N GLY A 23 2.25 0.78 -30.96
CA GLY A 23 2.85 -0.56 -30.93
C GLY A 23 4.14 -0.65 -30.15
N THR A 24 4.64 0.45 -29.55
CA THR A 24 5.84 0.42 -28.71
C THR A 24 5.58 -0.41 -27.45
N VAL A 25 6.48 -1.33 -27.13
CA VAL A 25 6.42 -2.17 -25.93
C VAL A 25 7.43 -1.68 -24.91
N HIS A 26 6.95 -1.34 -23.72
CA HIS A 26 7.75 -1.06 -22.55
C HIS A 26 7.70 -2.28 -21.63
N GLU A 27 8.85 -2.94 -21.43
CA GLU A 27 8.97 -4.09 -20.55
C GLU A 27 9.19 -3.68 -19.08
N GLY A 28 8.67 -4.48 -18.15
CA GLY A 28 8.92 -4.27 -16.72
C GLY A 28 8.39 -2.93 -16.21
N VAL A 29 7.23 -2.52 -16.73
CA VAL A 29 6.52 -1.32 -16.27
C VAL A 29 5.97 -1.53 -14.89
N VAL A 30 6.00 -0.46 -14.13
CA VAL A 30 5.71 -0.48 -12.73
C VAL A 30 4.63 0.56 -12.39
N PRO A 31 3.52 0.16 -11.77
CA PRO A 31 2.58 1.13 -11.21
C PRO A 31 3.13 1.72 -9.91
N VAL A 32 2.99 3.04 -9.77
CA VAL A 32 3.34 3.82 -8.57
C VAL A 32 2.18 4.75 -8.26
N ARG A 33 1.50 4.54 -7.12
CA ARG A 33 0.46 5.46 -6.66
C ARG A 33 1.08 6.81 -6.33
N ALA A 34 0.41 7.90 -6.70
CA ALA A 34 0.87 9.24 -6.33
C ALA A 34 0.72 9.49 -4.82
N PHE A 35 -0.31 8.89 -4.21
CA PHE A 35 -0.63 9.05 -2.80
C PHE A 35 -1.01 7.69 -2.17
N PRO A 36 -0.09 6.71 -2.10
CA PRO A 36 -0.41 5.32 -1.72
C PRO A 36 -1.10 5.20 -0.35
N ILE A 37 -0.83 6.18 0.50
CA ILE A 37 -1.24 6.22 1.88
C ILE A 37 -2.51 7.08 2.04
N SER A 38 -2.53 8.34 1.60
CA SER A 38 -3.66 9.26 1.83
C SER A 38 -4.81 9.13 0.82
N ALA A 39 -4.53 8.66 -0.41
CA ALA A 39 -5.53 8.45 -1.44
C ALA A 39 -5.19 7.16 -2.22
N PRO A 40 -5.40 5.98 -1.62
CA PRO A 40 -5.00 4.71 -2.22
C PRO A 40 -5.74 4.49 -3.55
N ASP A 41 -7.00 4.91 -3.64
CA ASP A 41 -7.81 4.81 -4.86
C ASP A 41 -7.62 6.00 -5.82
N GLY A 42 -6.66 6.89 -5.52
CA GLY A 42 -6.32 8.05 -6.33
C GLY A 42 -5.47 7.71 -7.55
N GLY A 43 -4.88 8.74 -8.14
CA GLY A 43 -4.08 8.60 -9.35
C GLY A 43 -2.77 7.83 -9.17
N LEU A 44 -2.34 7.17 -10.23
CA LEU A 44 -1.08 6.44 -10.27
C LEU A 44 -0.38 6.63 -11.62
N SER A 45 0.94 6.52 -11.58
CA SER A 45 1.80 6.55 -12.75
C SER A 45 2.27 5.14 -13.10
N LEU A 46 2.21 4.78 -14.37
CA LEU A 46 2.95 3.66 -14.93
C LEU A 46 4.34 4.16 -15.33
N VAL A 47 5.36 3.71 -14.63
CA VAL A 47 6.77 4.08 -14.82
C VAL A 47 7.53 2.95 -15.50
N SER A 48 8.44 3.28 -16.42
CA SER A 48 9.36 2.32 -17.02
C SER A 48 10.32 1.75 -15.98
N ALA A 49 11.03 0.66 -16.34
CA ALA A 49 12.10 0.11 -15.52
C ALA A 49 13.19 1.15 -15.19
N ASP A 50 13.39 2.14 -16.07
CA ASP A 50 14.35 3.24 -15.90
C ASP A 50 13.79 4.43 -15.09
N GLY A 51 12.54 4.34 -14.62
CA GLY A 51 11.90 5.35 -13.77
C GLY A 51 11.25 6.52 -14.52
N HIS A 52 11.08 6.43 -15.84
CA HIS A 52 10.37 7.45 -16.61
C HIS A 52 8.86 7.19 -16.63
N GLU A 53 8.07 8.23 -16.36
CA GLU A 53 6.62 8.13 -16.49
C GLU A 53 6.24 7.86 -17.95
N LEU A 54 5.47 6.78 -18.15
CA LEU A 54 4.93 6.39 -19.45
C LEU A 54 3.47 6.79 -19.57
N ARG A 55 2.71 6.66 -18.47
CA ARG A 55 1.28 6.97 -18.42
C ARG A 55 0.80 7.36 -17.03
N TRP A 56 0.01 8.42 -16.97
CA TRP A 56 -0.80 8.76 -15.81
C TRP A 56 -2.20 8.16 -15.90
N ILE A 57 -2.68 7.60 -14.80
CA ILE A 57 -4.04 7.07 -14.64
C ILE A 57 -4.69 7.84 -13.50
N GLU A 58 -5.79 8.56 -13.77
CA GLU A 58 -6.48 9.36 -12.74
C GLU A 58 -7.12 8.50 -11.65
N ARG A 59 -7.78 7.40 -12.04
CA ARG A 59 -8.44 6.46 -11.13
C ARG A 59 -8.43 5.04 -11.68
N LEU A 60 -8.04 4.08 -10.86
CA LEU A 60 -8.06 2.64 -11.21
C LEU A 60 -9.45 2.11 -11.51
N ALA A 61 -10.47 2.64 -10.82
CA ALA A 61 -11.85 2.19 -10.96
C ALA A 61 -12.44 2.47 -12.34
N ASP A 62 -11.86 3.41 -13.09
CA ASP A 62 -12.33 3.82 -14.42
C ASP A 62 -11.76 2.93 -15.55
N LEU A 63 -10.80 2.05 -15.21
CA LEU A 63 -10.20 1.12 -16.17
C LEU A 63 -11.05 -0.14 -16.36
N PRO A 64 -11.01 -0.77 -17.56
CA PRO A 64 -11.55 -2.10 -17.77
C PRO A 64 -10.98 -3.11 -16.76
N ALA A 65 -11.83 -4.03 -16.32
CA ALA A 65 -11.52 -4.94 -15.20
C ALA A 65 -10.19 -5.71 -15.36
N GLY A 66 -9.85 -6.15 -16.57
CA GLY A 66 -8.59 -6.88 -16.83
C GLY A 66 -7.34 -6.00 -16.63
N VAL A 67 -7.38 -4.75 -17.08
CA VAL A 67 -6.28 -3.79 -16.91
C VAL A 67 -6.13 -3.41 -15.45
N ARG A 68 -7.26 -3.16 -14.77
CA ARG A 68 -7.28 -2.88 -13.33
C ARG A 68 -6.67 -4.03 -12.52
N GLN A 69 -7.08 -5.28 -12.79
CA GLN A 69 -6.54 -6.46 -12.10
C GLN A 69 -5.04 -6.65 -12.30
N ALA A 70 -4.52 -6.38 -13.51
CA ALA A 70 -3.09 -6.47 -13.78
C ALA A 70 -2.29 -5.44 -12.95
N ILE A 71 -2.80 -4.20 -12.85
CA ILE A 71 -2.17 -3.15 -12.05
C ILE A 71 -2.27 -3.47 -10.55
N ASP A 72 -3.45 -3.89 -10.07
CA ASP A 72 -3.65 -4.24 -8.65
C ASP A 72 -2.71 -5.37 -8.22
N ALA A 73 -2.52 -6.39 -9.07
CA ALA A 73 -1.60 -7.48 -8.78
C ALA A 73 -0.13 -7.03 -8.68
N GLU A 74 0.28 -6.07 -9.51
CA GLU A 74 1.65 -5.52 -9.47
C GLU A 74 1.85 -4.57 -8.28
N LEU A 75 0.85 -3.74 -7.97
CA LEU A 75 0.85 -2.89 -6.76
C LEU A 75 0.90 -3.74 -5.50
N ALA A 76 0.16 -4.85 -5.43
CA ALA A 76 0.18 -5.74 -4.28
C ALA A 76 1.56 -6.37 -4.01
N VAL A 77 2.40 -6.54 -5.04
CA VAL A 77 3.78 -7.04 -4.89
C VAL A 77 4.71 -5.95 -4.34
N ARG A 78 4.52 -4.69 -4.75
CA ARG A 78 5.45 -3.59 -4.43
C ARG A 78 5.07 -2.78 -3.20
N GLU A 79 3.78 -2.58 -2.97
CA GLU A 79 3.25 -1.85 -1.81
C GLU A 79 3.16 -2.76 -0.58
N PHE A 80 4.15 -3.63 -0.39
CA PHE A 80 4.19 -4.77 0.56
C PHE A 80 4.27 -4.35 2.05
N THR A 81 3.52 -3.33 2.45
CA THR A 81 3.30 -2.87 3.81
C THR A 81 2.45 -3.91 4.54
N PRO A 82 2.97 -4.63 5.54
CA PRO A 82 2.18 -5.60 6.29
C PRO A 82 1.01 -4.91 7.00
N MET A 83 -0.16 -5.54 6.94
CA MET A 83 -1.38 -5.00 7.52
C MET A 83 -1.60 -5.60 8.90
N ILE A 84 -1.60 -4.74 9.93
CA ILE A 84 -1.92 -5.13 11.30
C ILE A 84 -3.40 -5.47 11.38
N ARG A 85 -3.67 -6.71 11.80
CA ARG A 85 -5.03 -7.23 12.04
C ARG A 85 -5.42 -7.14 13.51
N ARG A 86 -4.43 -7.20 14.42
CA ARG A 86 -4.63 -7.11 15.87
C ARG A 86 -3.37 -6.61 16.56
N ILE A 87 -3.54 -5.79 17.58
CA ILE A 87 -2.50 -5.41 18.53
C ILE A 87 -2.64 -6.31 19.74
N VAL A 88 -1.66 -7.17 19.96
CA VAL A 88 -1.66 -8.18 21.03
C VAL A 88 -1.42 -7.51 22.36
N GLU A 89 -0.34 -6.74 22.44
CA GLU A 89 0.08 -6.03 23.63
C GLU A 89 0.99 -4.85 23.27
N VAL A 90 1.12 -3.91 24.21
CA VAL A 90 2.09 -2.82 24.16
C VAL A 90 2.86 -2.82 25.48
N SER A 91 4.17 -2.67 25.42
CA SER A 91 5.03 -2.76 26.61
C SER A 91 4.83 -1.60 27.60
N THR A 92 4.49 -0.42 27.08
CA THR A 92 4.21 0.80 27.85
C THR A 92 3.36 1.76 26.99
N PHE A 93 2.67 2.70 27.63
CA PHE A 93 1.92 3.79 26.98
C PHE A 93 2.75 5.06 26.80
N SER A 94 4.08 4.96 26.86
CA SER A 94 5.02 6.05 26.63
C SER A 94 6.02 5.64 25.55
N THR A 95 6.55 6.57 24.77
CA THR A 95 7.61 6.24 23.80
C THR A 95 9.01 6.30 24.42
N PRO A 96 9.92 5.37 24.07
CA PRO A 96 9.72 4.28 23.12
C PRO A 96 8.87 3.13 23.69
N SER A 97 8.09 2.48 22.84
CA SER A 97 7.26 1.32 23.20
C SER A 97 7.45 0.16 22.22
N THR A 98 7.29 -1.07 22.69
CA THR A 98 7.29 -2.27 21.86
C THR A 98 5.88 -2.82 21.77
N TRP A 99 5.40 -3.06 20.55
CA TRP A 99 4.07 -3.57 20.28
C TRP A 99 4.17 -4.94 19.64
N THR A 100 3.53 -5.94 20.22
CA THR A 100 3.37 -7.24 19.58
C THR A 100 2.09 -7.21 18.77
N VAL A 101 2.17 -7.53 17.48
CA VAL A 101 1.04 -7.43 16.54
C VAL A 101 0.87 -8.73 15.74
N ASP A 102 -0.39 -9.07 15.47
CA ASP A 102 -0.72 -10.05 14.43
C ASP A 102 -0.96 -9.30 13.11
N THR A 103 -0.21 -9.67 12.07
CA THR A 103 -0.36 -9.10 10.72
C THR A 103 -0.92 -10.13 9.74
N ASP A 104 -1.22 -9.71 8.52
CA ASP A 104 -1.49 -10.61 7.40
C ASP A 104 -0.31 -11.51 7.02
N ARG A 105 0.89 -11.24 7.54
CA ARG A 105 2.13 -11.99 7.30
C ARG A 105 2.65 -12.76 8.51
N GLY A 106 1.87 -12.82 9.58
CA GLY A 106 2.24 -13.47 10.83
C GLY A 106 2.50 -12.48 11.96
N ARG A 107 2.90 -13.03 13.11
CA ARG A 107 3.16 -12.26 14.32
C ARG A 107 4.54 -11.64 14.30
N THR A 108 4.64 -10.39 14.72
CA THR A 108 5.92 -9.68 14.85
C THR A 108 5.85 -8.60 15.93
N ASP A 109 7.02 -8.15 16.37
CA ASP A 109 7.15 -7.01 17.26
C ASP A 109 7.57 -5.76 16.49
N LEU A 110 6.97 -4.63 16.88
CA LEU A 110 7.25 -3.30 16.35
C LEU A 110 7.82 -2.45 17.47
N VAL A 111 8.86 -1.66 17.20
CA VAL A 111 9.36 -0.67 18.17
C VAL A 111 9.01 0.73 17.66
N LEU A 112 8.22 1.48 18.42
CA LEU A 112 7.88 2.87 18.13
C LEU A 112 8.78 3.79 18.98
N LYS A 113 9.40 4.80 18.36
CA LYS A 113 10.31 5.75 19.03
C LYS A 113 9.60 7.03 19.46
N SER A 114 8.52 7.41 18.78
CA SER A 114 7.69 8.59 19.07
C SER A 114 6.21 8.26 18.85
N GLU A 115 5.31 9.03 19.44
CA GLU A 115 3.87 8.96 19.14
C GLU A 115 3.60 9.39 17.69
N ASP A 116 4.44 10.27 17.15
CA ASP A 116 4.41 10.71 15.75
C ASP A 116 4.65 9.57 14.74
N ASP A 117 5.18 8.43 15.20
CA ASP A 117 5.33 7.23 14.37
C ASP A 117 3.96 6.63 13.99
N ILE A 118 2.87 7.02 14.68
CA ILE A 118 1.49 6.66 14.36
C ILE A 118 0.84 7.79 13.57
N ARG A 119 0.82 7.64 12.25
CA ARG A 119 0.25 8.64 11.35
C ARG A 119 -1.18 8.30 10.96
N ARG A 120 -2.13 9.21 11.22
CA ARG A 120 -3.51 9.12 10.72
C ARG A 120 -3.56 9.50 9.24
N LEU A 121 -4.23 8.69 8.43
CA LEU A 121 -4.30 8.86 6.98
C LEU A 121 -5.67 9.33 6.47
N GLY A 122 -6.63 9.52 7.38
CA GLY A 122 -8.05 9.77 7.06
C GLY A 122 -8.86 8.47 6.97
N ASN A 123 -10.19 8.58 7.02
CA ASN A 123 -11.13 7.44 6.93
C ASN A 123 -10.82 6.27 7.88
N GLY A 124 -10.25 6.55 9.06
CA GLY A 124 -9.89 5.53 10.03
C GLY A 124 -8.65 4.70 9.68
N ARG A 125 -7.84 5.10 8.69
CA ARG A 125 -6.58 4.44 8.34
C ARG A 125 -5.40 4.95 9.16
N LEU A 126 -4.49 4.06 9.53
CA LEU A 126 -3.23 4.41 10.20
C LEU A 126 -2.03 3.84 9.44
N LEU A 127 -0.91 4.54 9.51
CA LEU A 127 0.43 4.06 9.19
C LEU A 127 1.27 4.07 10.46
N ILE A 128 1.94 2.97 10.75
CA ILE A 128 2.84 2.84 11.89
C ILE A 128 4.26 2.67 11.35
N SER A 129 5.11 3.64 11.68
CA SER A 129 6.55 3.58 11.39
C SER A 129 7.28 2.90 12.53
N THR A 130 8.23 2.03 12.21
CA THR A 130 9.03 1.35 13.22
C THR A 130 10.43 1.95 13.31
N ALA A 131 11.08 1.74 14.44
CA ALA A 131 12.47 2.08 14.70
C ALA A 131 13.44 1.53 13.64
N GLN A 132 13.08 0.39 13.02
CA GLN A 132 13.84 -0.31 11.99
C GLN A 132 13.59 0.23 10.57
N GLY A 133 12.77 1.27 10.42
CA GLY A 133 12.43 1.86 9.12
C GLY A 133 11.36 1.10 8.33
N LEU A 134 10.76 0.07 8.93
CA LEU A 134 9.62 -0.65 8.32
C LEU A 134 8.32 0.11 8.59
N GLN A 135 7.37 -0.01 7.66
CA GLN A 135 6.04 0.55 7.77
C GLN A 135 5.00 -0.56 7.88
N PHE A 136 3.99 -0.33 8.71
CA PHE A 136 2.85 -1.22 8.91
C PHE A 136 1.55 -0.42 8.77
N GLY A 137 0.53 -1.03 8.17
CA GLY A 137 -0.76 -0.39 7.93
C GLY A 137 -1.84 -0.90 8.86
N VAL A 138 -2.77 -0.03 9.25
CA VAL A 138 -4.09 -0.42 9.76
C VAL A 138 -5.12 0.01 8.71
N ALA A 139 -5.82 -0.97 8.14
CA ALA A 139 -6.77 -0.73 7.05
C ALA A 139 -7.94 0.14 7.50
N GLN A 140 -8.52 -0.16 8.67
CA GLN A 140 -9.62 0.59 9.26
C GLN A 140 -9.59 0.36 10.77
N VAL A 141 -9.42 1.42 11.57
CA VAL A 141 -9.40 1.30 13.04
C VAL A 141 -10.70 0.69 13.57
N SER A 142 -11.82 0.93 12.90
CA SER A 142 -13.13 0.33 13.21
C SER A 142 -13.18 -1.19 13.03
N GLU A 143 -12.34 -1.76 12.16
CA GLU A 143 -12.27 -3.22 11.93
C GLU A 143 -11.38 -3.94 12.94
N LEU A 144 -10.58 -3.20 13.73
CA LEU A 144 -9.83 -3.78 14.82
C LEU A 144 -10.76 -4.23 15.94
N ASP A 145 -10.36 -5.31 16.62
CA ASP A 145 -11.07 -5.76 17.81
C ASP A 145 -11.04 -4.69 18.93
N ARG A 146 -11.92 -4.85 19.92
CA ARG A 146 -12.08 -3.88 21.00
C ARG A 146 -10.81 -3.66 21.82
N HIS A 147 -10.00 -4.70 22.02
CA HIS A 147 -8.76 -4.62 22.78
C HIS A 147 -7.72 -3.80 22.02
N SER A 148 -7.52 -4.11 20.74
CA SER A 148 -6.64 -3.36 19.85
C SER A 148 -6.97 -1.86 19.81
N ARG A 149 -8.25 -1.52 19.69
CA ARG A 149 -8.72 -0.12 19.70
C ARG A 149 -8.41 0.59 21.03
N LYS A 150 -8.66 -0.08 22.16
CA LYS A 150 -8.38 0.48 23.49
C LYS A 150 -6.89 0.75 23.72
N LEU A 151 -6.01 -0.09 23.16
CA LEU A 151 -4.57 0.15 23.20
C LEU A 151 -4.20 1.37 22.35
N LEU A 152 -4.72 1.46 21.11
CA LEU A 152 -4.48 2.60 20.21
C LEU A 152 -4.94 3.93 20.79
N GLU A 153 -6.11 3.99 21.43
CA GLU A 153 -6.66 5.19 22.08
C GLU A 153 -5.72 5.83 23.11
N ARG A 154 -4.70 5.11 23.59
CA ARG A 154 -3.73 5.65 24.55
C ARG A 154 -2.58 6.43 23.90
N PHE A 155 -2.44 6.33 22.58
CA PHE A 155 -1.39 7.00 21.81
C PHE A 155 -1.94 8.00 20.76
N LEU A 156 -3.27 8.12 20.66
CA LEU A 156 -4.00 8.75 19.55
C LEU A 156 -4.86 9.92 20.01
#